data_AF-A0A5M8NU25-F1
#
_entry.id   AF-A0A5M8NU25-F1
#
_cell.length_a   1.000
_cell.length_b   1.000
_cell.length_c   1.000
_cell.angle_alpha   90.00
_cell.angle_beta   90.00
_cell.angle_gamma   90.00
#
_symmetry.space_group_name_H-M   'P 1'
#
loop_
_entity.id
_entity.type
_entity.pdbx_description
1 polymer ?
#
loop_
_entity_poly.entity_id
_entity_poly.type
_entity_poly.pdbx_seq_one_letter_code
_entity_poly.pdbx_strand_id
1 'polypeptide(L)'
;RGGFHQGGIVGRAYSPAGTITISDCYSIGRQSKNDGTDGGVGWDDAPNRINGATHIGGIVGIFDSPQGSVTNCYAAGTISNFGGTNTIGAHYSGGIASRVTSGSVSGCVALQTSIASVLEASTHRVRGYVTAAAPLTNNYANAEMAITLAGVSAEIIGVGADSDGGADVTLTDAKTQTFYTGLGWDFNSTWTIKAGAYPTLKWE
;
A
#
# COMPACT_ATOMS: atom_id res chain seq x y z
N ARG A 1 -9.70 21.93 2.22
CA ARG A 1 -9.13 20.96 3.18
C ARG A 1 -8.17 20.08 2.40
N GLY A 2 -6.86 20.37 2.46
CA GLY A 2 -5.82 19.59 1.80
C GLY A 2 -5.53 18.31 2.59
N GLY A 3 -5.41 17.18 1.91
CA GLY A 3 -4.95 15.92 2.49
C GLY A 3 -3.64 15.53 1.82
N PHE A 4 -2.76 14.84 2.56
CA PHE A 4 -1.54 14.28 1.99
C PHE A 4 -1.85 12.87 1.48
N HIS A 5 -1.63 12.64 0.18
CA HIS A 5 -1.89 11.36 -0.47
C HIS A 5 -0.60 10.88 -1.16
N GLN A 6 0.00 9.84 -0.61
CA GLN A 6 1.26 9.28 -1.10
C GLN A 6 1.04 7.82 -1.48
N GLY A 7 1.36 7.49 -2.72
CA GLY A 7 1.61 6.12 -3.16
C GLY A 7 3.03 6.05 -3.70
N GLY A 8 3.65 4.88 -3.66
CA GLY A 8 4.95 4.70 -4.33
C GLY A 8 4.89 4.97 -5.84
N ILE A 9 3.71 4.84 -6.45
CA ILE A 9 3.47 5.12 -7.87
C ILE A 9 2.39 6.19 -8.02
N VAL A 10 1.25 6.07 -7.32
CA VAL A 10 0.10 6.96 -7.49
C VAL A 10 -0.33 7.60 -6.17
N GLY A 11 -0.29 8.93 -6.07
CA GLY A 11 -0.80 9.64 -4.89
C GLY A 11 -2.31 9.46 -4.71
N ARG A 12 -3.09 9.78 -5.76
CA ARG A 12 -4.55 9.65 -5.78
C ARG A 12 -5.05 9.24 -7.17
N ALA A 13 -5.82 8.17 -7.23
CA ALA A 13 -6.60 7.73 -8.37
C ALA A 13 -8.09 7.98 -8.07
N TYR A 14 -8.73 8.86 -8.85
CA TYR A 14 -10.14 9.22 -8.68
C TYR A 14 -10.85 9.29 -10.02
N SER A 15 -11.87 8.47 -10.21
CA SER A 15 -12.75 8.53 -11.38
C SER A 15 -14.16 8.05 -11.03
N PRO A 16 -15.16 8.96 -10.97
CA PRO A 16 -16.52 8.58 -10.59
C PRO A 16 -17.30 7.85 -11.70
N ALA A 17 -16.89 8.03 -12.97
CA ALA A 17 -17.58 7.48 -14.14
C ALA A 17 -16.67 6.73 -15.11
N GLY A 18 -15.35 6.78 -14.90
CA GLY A 18 -14.37 6.09 -15.74
C GLY A 18 -13.68 4.94 -15.00
N THR A 19 -12.80 4.28 -15.73
CA THR A 19 -12.01 3.15 -15.24
C THR A 19 -10.56 3.59 -15.07
N ILE A 20 -10.04 3.49 -13.85
CA ILE A 20 -8.61 3.58 -13.58
C ILE A 20 -8.12 2.17 -13.26
N THR A 21 -7.12 1.72 -14.00
CA THR A 21 -6.43 0.45 -13.72
C THR A 21 -4.99 0.76 -13.35
N ILE A 22 -4.56 0.27 -12.19
CA ILE A 22 -3.17 0.24 -11.77
C ILE A 22 -2.77 -1.23 -11.76
N SER A 23 -2.03 -1.67 -12.76
CA SER A 23 -1.65 -3.08 -12.85
C SER A 23 -0.19 -3.28 -13.19
N ASP A 24 0.31 -4.47 -12.86
CA ASP A 24 1.60 -4.97 -13.29
C ASP A 24 2.75 -4.01 -12.98
N CYS A 25 2.77 -3.52 -11.74
CA CYS A 25 3.71 -2.50 -11.32
C CYS A 25 4.25 -2.79 -9.92
N TYR A 26 5.42 -2.26 -9.62
CA TYR A 26 6.00 -2.43 -8.30
C TYR A 26 6.67 -1.18 -7.78
N SER A 27 6.79 -1.10 -6.46
CA SER A 27 7.47 -0.02 -5.75
C SER A 27 8.42 -0.60 -4.72
N ILE A 28 9.67 -0.15 -4.74
CA ILE A 28 10.68 -0.55 -3.75
C ILE A 28 11.23 0.72 -3.11
N GLY A 29 11.25 0.75 -1.79
CA GLY A 29 11.89 1.82 -1.03
C GLY A 29 11.10 2.22 0.20
N ARG A 30 11.52 3.32 0.82
CA ARG A 30 10.83 3.89 1.98
C ARG A 30 9.71 4.82 1.50
N GLN A 31 8.48 4.53 1.91
CA GLN A 31 7.34 5.43 1.75
C GLN A 31 7.09 6.12 3.09
N SER A 32 7.50 7.38 3.20
CA SER A 32 7.37 8.10 4.46
C SER A 32 6.85 9.51 4.26
N LYS A 33 5.91 9.87 5.16
CA LYS A 33 5.70 11.26 5.54
C LYS A 33 6.46 11.51 6.84
N ASN A 34 7.34 12.51 6.82
CA ASN A 34 7.98 13.07 8.01
C ASN A 34 7.74 14.59 7.92
N ASP A 35 7.09 15.19 8.92
CA ASP A 35 6.87 16.64 8.95
C ASP A 35 8.03 17.41 9.60
N GLY A 36 9.12 16.73 9.94
CA GLY A 36 10.40 17.35 10.25
C GLY A 36 11.21 17.69 9.00
N THR A 37 11.10 18.94 8.53
CA THR A 37 12.07 19.70 7.71
C THR A 37 12.69 19.13 6.42
N ASP A 38 12.46 17.90 5.98
CA ASP A 38 13.06 17.37 4.73
C ASP A 38 12.04 16.88 3.70
N GLY A 39 11.68 17.77 2.78
CA GLY A 39 11.80 17.58 1.33
C GLY A 39 11.30 16.29 0.67
N GLY A 40 10.18 15.71 1.10
CA GLY A 40 9.46 14.68 0.32
C GLY A 40 8.42 15.33 -0.59
N VAL A 41 8.50 15.08 -1.91
CA VAL A 41 7.67 15.68 -2.96
C VAL A 41 6.17 15.48 -2.69
N GLY A 42 5.57 16.46 -2.02
CA GLY A 42 4.15 16.50 -1.66
C GLY A 42 3.85 17.92 -1.20
N TRP A 43 3.17 18.67 -2.05
CA TRP A 43 2.81 20.08 -1.90
C TRP A 43 2.25 20.40 -0.50
N ASP A 44 2.94 21.22 0.30
CA ASP A 44 2.50 22.57 0.70
C ASP A 44 3.48 23.20 1.71
N ASP A 45 3.94 24.41 1.39
CA ASP A 45 4.71 25.31 2.27
C ASP A 45 3.78 25.93 3.34
N ALA A 46 3.78 25.44 4.58
CA ALA A 46 3.36 26.23 5.74
C ALA A 46 3.94 25.69 7.06
N PRO A 47 4.56 26.51 7.94
CA PRO A 47 5.36 25.99 9.06
C PRO A 47 4.56 25.63 10.32
N ASN A 48 3.23 25.73 10.37
CA ASN A 48 2.49 25.48 11.62
C ASN A 48 1.07 24.96 11.38
N ARG A 49 0.83 23.72 11.83
CA ARG A 49 -0.42 22.91 11.77
C ARG A 49 -0.82 22.39 10.38
N ILE A 50 -0.45 21.13 10.12
CA ILE A 50 -1.10 20.34 9.09
C ILE A 50 -2.44 19.81 9.64
N ASN A 51 -3.52 20.52 9.41
CA ASN A 51 -4.88 19.96 9.53
C ASN A 51 -5.20 19.21 8.21
N GLY A 52 -4.77 17.95 8.10
CA GLY A 52 -5.01 17.16 6.89
C GLY A 52 -4.85 15.66 7.13
N ALA A 53 -5.81 14.87 6.64
CA ALA A 53 -5.73 13.42 6.65
C ALA A 53 -4.54 12.94 5.81
N THR A 54 -3.81 11.93 6.30
CA THR A 54 -2.65 11.35 5.60
C THR A 54 -2.96 9.93 5.12
N HIS A 55 -2.63 9.68 3.87
CA HIS A 55 -2.92 8.44 3.18
C HIS A 55 -1.64 7.91 2.54
N ILE A 56 -0.99 6.90 3.13
CA ILE A 56 0.29 6.36 2.62
C ILE A 56 0.12 4.89 2.19
N GLY A 57 0.14 4.66 0.88
CA GLY A 57 0.12 3.33 0.28
C GLY A 57 1.47 2.96 -0.32
N GLY A 58 1.82 1.66 -0.36
CA GLY A 58 3.03 1.24 -1.08
C GLY A 58 2.93 1.45 -2.59
N ILE A 59 1.73 1.30 -3.17
CA ILE A 59 1.44 1.55 -4.59
C ILE A 59 0.61 2.82 -4.75
N VAL A 60 -0.53 2.88 -4.06
CA VAL A 60 -1.51 3.97 -4.21
C VAL A 60 -1.96 4.57 -2.87
N GLY A 61 -1.94 5.91 -2.74
CA GLY A 61 -2.42 6.58 -1.53
C GLY A 61 -3.94 6.48 -1.38
N ILE A 62 -4.68 7.02 -2.35
CA ILE A 62 -6.15 6.90 -2.43
C ILE A 62 -6.54 6.28 -3.76
N PHE A 63 -7.41 5.28 -3.71
CA PHE A 63 -8.07 4.71 -4.88
C PHE A 63 -9.59 4.83 -4.77
N ASP A 64 -10.20 5.48 -5.76
CA ASP A 64 -11.63 5.72 -5.83
C ASP A 64 -12.08 5.69 -7.29
N SER A 65 -12.24 4.47 -7.81
CA SER A 65 -12.71 4.22 -9.17
C SER A 65 -13.63 2.99 -9.14
N PRO A 66 -14.97 3.15 -9.18
CA PRO A 66 -15.88 2.01 -8.98
C PRO A 66 -15.71 0.87 -9.99
N GLN A 67 -15.32 1.19 -11.22
CA GLN A 67 -15.04 0.24 -12.31
C GLN A 67 -13.55 -0.11 -12.43
N GLY A 68 -12.71 0.48 -11.58
CA GLY A 68 -11.27 0.37 -11.61
C GLY A 68 -10.72 -0.71 -10.68
N SER A 69 -9.44 -1.01 -10.87
CA SER A 69 -8.76 -2.04 -10.08
C SER A 69 -7.27 -1.71 -9.83
N VAL A 70 -6.75 -2.25 -8.74
CA VAL A 70 -5.32 -2.37 -8.45
C VAL A 70 -4.96 -3.84 -8.49
N THR A 71 -4.16 -4.29 -9.46
CA THR A 71 -3.96 -5.72 -9.70
C THR A 71 -2.54 -6.11 -10.03
N ASN A 72 -2.08 -7.25 -9.53
CA ASN A 72 -0.76 -7.80 -9.86
C ASN A 72 0.36 -6.80 -9.54
N CYS A 73 0.25 -6.14 -8.39
CA CYS A 73 1.23 -5.17 -7.92
C CYS A 73 1.91 -5.67 -6.65
N TYR A 74 3.18 -5.32 -6.45
CA TYR A 74 3.84 -5.52 -5.16
C TYR A 74 4.57 -4.28 -4.70
N ALA A 75 4.63 -4.07 -3.39
CA ALA A 75 5.45 -3.03 -2.81
C ALA A 75 6.35 -3.59 -1.71
N ALA A 76 7.59 -3.11 -1.63
CA ALA A 76 8.58 -3.57 -0.65
C ALA A 76 9.31 -2.38 0.01
N GLY A 77 9.94 -2.63 1.15
CA GLY A 77 10.62 -1.60 1.95
C GLY A 77 9.86 -1.28 3.23
N THR A 78 9.71 -0.02 3.59
CA THR A 78 9.04 0.40 4.83
C THR A 78 8.03 1.51 4.59
N ILE A 79 6.95 1.52 5.39
CA ILE A 79 5.99 2.63 5.44
C ILE A 79 6.09 3.33 6.79
N SER A 80 6.13 4.67 6.77
CA SER A 80 6.11 5.50 7.98
C SER A 80 5.10 6.64 7.83
N ASN A 81 4.01 6.57 8.57
CA ASN A 81 2.93 7.56 8.59
C ASN A 81 2.89 8.28 9.94
N PHE A 82 3.94 9.04 10.21
CA PHE A 82 3.97 9.96 11.34
C PHE A 82 3.45 11.30 10.84
N GLY A 83 2.15 11.55 11.04
CA GLY A 83 1.68 12.93 11.01
C GLY A 83 2.38 13.71 12.12
N GLY A 84 2.45 15.03 11.99
CA GLY A 84 2.87 15.87 13.10
C GLY A 84 2.11 15.56 14.36
N THR A 85 2.77 15.76 15.50
CA THR A 85 2.24 15.52 16.85
C THR A 85 0.96 16.32 17.17
N ASN A 86 0.55 17.22 16.28
CA ASN A 86 -0.67 18.03 16.35
C ASN A 86 -1.59 17.87 15.12
N THR A 87 -1.48 16.76 14.38
CA THR A 87 -2.35 16.48 13.23
C THR A 87 -3.70 15.98 13.74
N ILE A 88 -4.76 16.75 13.53
CA ILE A 88 -6.15 16.30 13.76
C ILE A 88 -6.68 15.82 12.40
N GLY A 89 -6.75 14.50 12.19
CA GLY A 89 -7.20 13.92 10.93
C GLY A 89 -7.11 12.40 10.89
N ALA A 90 -7.69 11.80 9.84
CA ALA A 90 -7.55 10.38 9.56
C ALA A 90 -6.13 10.03 9.06
N HIS A 91 -5.50 9.03 9.66
CA HIS A 91 -4.18 8.51 9.25
C HIS A 91 -4.34 7.07 8.79
N TYR A 92 -4.27 6.85 7.48
CA TYR A 92 -4.53 5.57 6.85
C TYR A 92 -3.27 5.04 6.17
N SER A 93 -2.91 3.79 6.42
CA SER A 93 -1.69 3.18 5.87
C SER A 93 -1.95 1.76 5.39
N GLY A 94 -1.48 1.43 4.19
CA GLY A 94 -1.59 0.09 3.63
C GLY A 94 -0.39 -0.25 2.76
N GLY A 95 0.09 -1.49 2.82
CA GLY A 95 1.23 -1.93 2.02
C GLY A 95 0.97 -1.86 0.51
N ILE A 96 -0.28 -1.95 0.06
CA ILE A 96 -0.64 -1.72 -1.35
C ILE A 96 -1.35 -0.37 -1.49
N ALA A 97 -2.48 -0.21 -0.79
CA ALA A 97 -3.34 0.96 -0.91
C ALA A 97 -3.64 1.54 0.47
N SER A 98 -3.50 2.86 0.68
CA SER A 98 -3.91 3.40 1.99
C SER A 98 -5.41 3.45 2.16
N ARG A 99 -6.13 4.09 1.24
CA ARG A 99 -7.58 4.17 1.28
C ARG A 99 -8.18 3.74 -0.04
N VAL A 100 -9.14 2.83 0.02
CA VAL A 100 -9.93 2.41 -1.16
C VAL A 100 -11.39 2.67 -0.85
N THR A 101 -12.01 3.59 -1.58
CA THR A 101 -13.43 3.93 -1.40
C THR A 101 -14.33 3.29 -2.44
N SER A 102 -13.77 2.88 -3.58
CA SER A 102 -14.47 2.14 -4.63
C SER A 102 -13.46 1.46 -5.56
N GLY A 103 -13.91 0.40 -6.25
CA GLY A 103 -13.06 -0.47 -7.08
C GLY A 103 -12.43 -1.63 -6.31
N SER A 104 -11.59 -2.43 -6.97
CA SER A 104 -11.04 -3.68 -6.40
C SER A 104 -9.53 -3.63 -6.18
N VAL A 105 -9.03 -4.46 -5.25
CA VAL A 105 -7.59 -4.76 -5.11
C VAL A 105 -7.41 -6.28 -5.13
N SER A 106 -6.65 -6.80 -6.08
CA SER A 106 -6.52 -8.26 -6.22
C SER A 106 -5.18 -8.74 -6.72
N GLY A 107 -4.72 -9.89 -6.24
CA GLY A 107 -3.46 -10.48 -6.67
C GLY A 107 -2.25 -9.63 -6.30
N CYS A 108 -2.38 -8.74 -5.31
CA CYS A 108 -1.31 -7.85 -4.87
C CYS A 108 -0.54 -8.42 -3.67
N VAL A 109 0.73 -8.01 -3.53
CA VAL A 109 1.63 -8.54 -2.50
C VAL A 109 2.34 -7.40 -1.74
N ALA A 110 2.03 -7.26 -0.45
CA ALA A 110 2.66 -6.28 0.43
C ALA A 110 3.91 -6.88 1.10
N LEU A 111 5.09 -6.58 0.56
CA LEU A 111 6.39 -7.12 1.00
C LEU A 111 7.16 -6.17 1.92
N GLN A 112 6.50 -5.17 2.48
CA GLN A 112 7.12 -4.29 3.46
C GLN A 112 7.67 -5.09 4.64
N THR A 113 8.81 -4.65 5.17
CA THR A 113 9.35 -5.16 6.43
C THR A 113 8.65 -4.53 7.62
N SER A 114 8.17 -3.30 7.49
CA SER A 114 7.35 -2.65 8.51
C SER A 114 6.39 -1.58 7.98
N ILE A 115 5.30 -1.38 8.71
CA ILE A 115 4.40 -0.24 8.59
C ILE A 115 4.24 0.40 9.97
N ALA A 116 4.63 1.66 10.09
CA ALA A 116 4.48 2.44 11.31
C ALA A 116 3.49 3.60 11.11
N SER A 117 2.61 3.84 12.08
CA SER A 117 1.59 4.90 12.03
C SER A 117 1.33 5.49 13.42
N VAL A 118 0.85 6.73 13.49
CA VAL A 118 0.48 7.39 14.76
C VAL A 118 -0.91 6.99 15.28
N LEU A 119 -1.78 6.39 14.45
CA LEU A 119 -3.13 6.00 14.84
C LEU A 119 -3.41 4.52 14.57
N GLU A 120 -4.20 3.91 15.47
CA GLU A 120 -4.50 2.48 15.47
C GLU A 120 -5.52 2.05 14.40
N ALA A 121 -6.55 2.84 14.15
CA ALA A 121 -7.82 2.32 13.61
C ALA A 121 -7.85 2.01 12.10
N SER A 122 -6.75 2.17 11.35
CA SER A 122 -6.79 2.10 9.87
C SER A 122 -5.41 1.87 9.24
N THR A 123 -4.60 1.04 9.89
CA THR A 123 -3.30 0.60 9.39
C THR A 123 -3.33 -0.92 9.27
N HIS A 124 -3.25 -1.43 8.04
CA HIS A 124 -3.14 -2.88 7.79
C HIS A 124 -2.08 -3.17 6.72
N ARG A 125 -1.76 -4.45 6.55
CA ARG A 125 -0.69 -4.87 5.64
C ARG A 125 -1.03 -4.65 4.18
N VAL A 126 -2.26 -4.89 3.73
CA VAL A 126 -2.66 -4.68 2.32
C VAL A 126 -3.31 -3.31 2.15
N ARG A 127 -4.34 -3.01 2.95
CA ARG A 127 -5.12 -1.78 2.82
C ARG A 127 -5.45 -1.10 4.15
N GLY A 128 -5.30 0.22 4.25
CA GLY A 128 -5.55 0.97 5.49
C GLY A 128 -7.02 1.23 5.86
N TYR A 129 -7.82 1.77 4.95
CA TYR A 129 -9.22 2.13 5.21
C TYR A 129 -10.14 1.89 4.02
N VAL A 130 -11.39 1.51 4.31
CA VAL A 130 -12.46 1.26 3.33
C VAL A 130 -13.76 1.98 3.69
N THR A 131 -14.42 2.55 2.69
CA THR A 131 -15.83 3.02 2.78
C THR A 131 -16.60 2.41 1.63
N ALA A 132 -17.52 1.48 1.90
CA ALA A 132 -18.26 0.66 0.92
C ALA A 132 -17.42 -0.46 0.24
N ALA A 133 -18.11 -1.52 -0.21
CA ALA A 133 -17.57 -2.82 -0.61
C ALA A 133 -16.58 -2.77 -1.80
N ALA A 134 -15.34 -2.37 -1.52
CA ALA A 134 -14.20 -2.49 -2.41
C ALA A 134 -13.59 -3.89 -2.20
N PRO A 135 -13.86 -4.86 -3.08
CA PRO A 135 -13.48 -6.25 -2.86
C PRO A 135 -11.96 -6.40 -2.82
N LEU A 136 -11.53 -7.25 -1.90
CA LEU A 136 -10.17 -7.76 -1.83
C LEU A 136 -10.21 -9.21 -2.28
N THR A 137 -9.30 -9.59 -3.17
CA THR A 137 -9.21 -10.98 -3.61
C THR A 137 -7.76 -11.42 -3.79
N ASN A 138 -7.37 -12.54 -3.17
CA ASN A 138 -6.05 -13.15 -3.37
C ASN A 138 -4.87 -12.20 -3.12
N ASN A 139 -4.94 -11.40 -2.05
CA ASN A 139 -3.88 -10.49 -1.64
C ASN A 139 -3.04 -11.11 -0.52
N TYR A 140 -1.73 -10.88 -0.59
CA TYR A 140 -0.77 -11.46 0.35
C TYR A 140 0.09 -10.38 0.98
N ALA A 141 0.63 -10.70 2.15
CA ALA A 141 1.55 -9.83 2.85
C ALA A 141 2.69 -10.64 3.48
N ASN A 142 3.86 -10.02 3.58
CA ASN A 142 4.98 -10.58 4.30
C ASN A 142 4.55 -11.01 5.71
N ALA A 143 4.70 -12.31 5.99
CA ALA A 143 4.35 -12.91 7.27
C ALA A 143 5.12 -12.28 8.45
N GLU A 144 6.33 -11.78 8.19
CA GLU A 144 7.20 -11.15 9.18
C GLU A 144 7.04 -9.61 9.23
N MET A 145 6.06 -9.04 8.53
CA MET A 145 5.84 -7.58 8.51
C MET A 145 5.49 -7.07 9.91
N ALA A 146 6.30 -6.16 10.44
CA ALA A 146 6.04 -5.52 11.72
C ALA A 146 5.04 -4.35 11.56
N ILE A 147 4.01 -4.31 12.41
CA ILE A 147 3.11 -3.14 12.52
C ILE A 147 3.41 -2.41 13.82
N THR A 148 3.62 -1.10 13.74
CA THR A 148 3.86 -0.25 14.91
C THR A 148 2.87 0.90 14.93
N LEU A 149 2.05 1.00 15.98
CA LEU A 149 1.02 2.01 16.14
C LEU A 149 1.35 2.85 17.37
N ALA A 150 1.43 4.17 17.20
CA ALA A 150 1.81 5.11 18.25
C ALA A 150 3.12 4.72 19.00
N GLY A 151 4.08 4.13 18.28
CA GLY A 151 5.36 3.67 18.84
C GLY A 151 5.31 2.32 19.56
N VAL A 152 4.18 1.63 19.56
CA VAL A 152 3.99 0.31 20.19
C VAL A 152 3.79 -0.75 19.11
N SER A 153 4.39 -1.94 19.30
CA SER A 153 4.14 -3.08 18.43
C SER A 153 2.66 -3.46 18.49
N ALA A 154 2.02 -3.59 17.34
CA ALA A 154 0.62 -3.95 17.24
C ALA A 154 0.44 -5.34 16.61
N GLU A 155 -0.64 -6.01 16.99
CA GLU A 155 -1.05 -7.25 16.34
C GLU A 155 -1.54 -7.00 14.91
N ILE A 156 -1.32 -7.97 14.03
CA ILE A 156 -1.84 -7.93 12.67
C ILE A 156 -3.31 -8.34 12.71
N ILE A 157 -4.18 -7.45 12.25
CA ILE A 157 -5.62 -7.69 12.15
C ILE A 157 -6.00 -8.03 10.70
N GLY A 158 -6.92 -8.99 10.53
CA GLY A 158 -7.50 -9.33 9.24
C GLY A 158 -6.56 -10.13 8.35
N VAL A 159 -5.97 -11.21 8.88
CA VAL A 159 -5.16 -12.15 8.11
C VAL A 159 -6.08 -13.05 7.27
N GLY A 160 -5.87 -13.04 5.96
CA GLY A 160 -6.72 -13.71 4.99
C GLY A 160 -6.57 -13.11 3.60
N ALA A 161 -6.64 -13.92 2.56
CA ALA A 161 -6.35 -13.47 1.20
C ALA A 161 -7.32 -12.37 0.71
N ASP A 162 -8.52 -12.35 1.29
CA ASP A 162 -9.62 -11.44 0.92
C ASP A 162 -9.90 -10.40 2.02
N SER A 163 -8.92 -10.13 2.90
CA SER A 163 -9.03 -9.17 4.00
C SER A 163 -7.93 -8.12 3.98
N ASP A 164 -8.12 -7.03 4.74
CA ASP A 164 -7.22 -5.85 4.72
C ASP A 164 -5.78 -6.16 5.17
N GLY A 165 -5.57 -7.25 5.91
CA GLY A 165 -4.26 -7.74 6.30
C GLY A 165 -3.62 -8.71 5.29
N GLY A 166 -4.34 -9.22 4.29
CA GLY A 166 -3.80 -10.21 3.35
C GLY A 166 -3.47 -11.56 4.00
N ALA A 167 -3.33 -12.60 3.19
CA ALA A 167 -2.80 -13.88 3.63
C ALA A 167 -1.28 -13.82 3.79
N ASP A 168 -0.72 -14.68 4.64
CA ASP A 168 0.71 -14.71 4.87
C ASP A 168 1.46 -15.30 3.67
N VAL A 169 2.57 -14.65 3.31
CA VAL A 169 3.60 -15.21 2.43
C VAL A 169 4.97 -15.04 3.07
N THR A 170 5.81 -16.08 3.00
CA THR A 170 7.21 -15.98 3.44
C THR A 170 8.03 -15.23 2.39
N LEU A 171 9.12 -14.55 2.79
CA LEU A 171 10.01 -13.90 1.82
C LEU A 171 10.68 -14.91 0.88
N THR A 172 10.85 -16.17 1.32
CA THR A 172 11.34 -17.26 0.48
C THR A 172 10.35 -17.56 -0.65
N ASP A 173 9.07 -17.76 -0.32
CA ASP A 173 8.04 -18.06 -1.32
C ASP A 173 7.77 -16.87 -2.24
N ALA A 174 7.79 -15.66 -1.68
CA ALA A 174 7.68 -14.40 -2.44
C ALA A 174 8.87 -14.14 -3.38
N LYS A 175 9.92 -14.99 -3.37
CA LYS A 175 11.01 -14.95 -4.34
C LYS A 175 10.93 -16.07 -5.38
N THR A 176 9.78 -16.72 -5.49
CA THR A 176 9.54 -17.80 -6.45
C THR A 176 8.54 -17.36 -7.51
N GLN A 177 8.79 -17.75 -8.76
CA GLN A 177 7.84 -17.54 -9.85
C GLN A 177 6.50 -18.23 -9.57
N THR A 178 6.55 -19.44 -9.02
CA THR A 178 5.39 -20.29 -8.75
C THR A 178 4.35 -19.58 -7.89
N PHE A 179 4.78 -18.86 -6.86
CA PHE A 179 3.88 -18.10 -5.99
C PHE A 179 3.06 -17.08 -6.81
N TYR A 180 3.71 -16.23 -7.60
CA TYR A 180 3.03 -15.19 -8.37
C TYR A 180 2.23 -15.73 -9.56
N THR A 181 2.69 -16.81 -10.22
CA THR A 181 1.87 -17.51 -11.22
C THR A 181 0.57 -18.01 -10.61
N GLY A 182 0.60 -18.49 -9.36
CA GLY A 182 -0.60 -18.88 -8.60
C GLY A 182 -1.57 -17.71 -8.34
N LEU A 183 -1.08 -16.48 -8.35
CA LEU A 183 -1.89 -15.26 -8.25
C LEU A 183 -2.36 -14.73 -9.61
N GLY A 184 -1.98 -15.39 -10.72
CA GLY A 184 -2.32 -14.97 -12.08
C GLY A 184 -1.37 -13.95 -12.71
N TRP A 185 -0.15 -13.81 -12.20
CA TRP A 185 0.86 -12.93 -12.81
C TRP A 185 1.43 -13.55 -14.08
N ASP A 186 1.57 -12.76 -15.14
CA ASP A 186 2.06 -13.25 -16.42
C ASP A 186 3.59 -13.18 -16.54
N PHE A 187 4.24 -14.34 -16.39
CA PHE A 187 5.69 -14.49 -16.61
C PHE A 187 6.07 -14.86 -18.06
N ASN A 188 5.09 -15.00 -18.96
CA ASN A 188 5.36 -15.20 -20.39
C ASN A 188 5.66 -13.86 -21.06
N SER A 189 4.97 -12.78 -20.70
CA SER A 189 5.14 -11.48 -21.37
C SER A 189 5.51 -10.30 -20.45
N THR A 190 5.07 -10.30 -19.18
CA THR A 190 5.17 -9.11 -18.32
C THR A 190 6.30 -9.20 -17.32
N TRP A 191 6.30 -10.26 -16.51
CA TRP A 191 7.18 -10.41 -15.35
C TRP A 191 8.35 -11.34 -15.63
N THR A 192 9.47 -11.09 -14.97
CA THR A 192 10.61 -12.02 -14.85
C THR A 192 11.06 -12.08 -13.41
N ILE A 193 11.69 -13.18 -13.02
CA ILE A 193 12.27 -13.32 -11.68
C ILE A 193 13.63 -14.00 -11.79
N LYS A 194 14.63 -13.39 -11.17
CA LYS A 194 15.95 -14.00 -10.98
C LYS A 194 15.92 -14.79 -9.68
N ALA A 195 16.63 -15.91 -9.62
CA ALA A 195 16.69 -16.74 -8.42
C ALA A 195 17.08 -15.90 -7.19
N GLY A 196 16.24 -15.93 -6.15
CA GLY A 196 16.47 -15.19 -4.89
C GLY A 196 16.10 -13.69 -4.92
N ALA A 197 15.56 -13.19 -6.03
CA ALA A 197 15.07 -11.81 -6.18
C ALA A 197 13.55 -11.76 -6.23
N TYR A 198 12.97 -10.56 -6.07
CA TYR A 198 11.56 -10.30 -6.33
C TYR A 198 11.30 -10.14 -7.83
N PRO A 199 10.03 -10.25 -8.29
CA PRO A 199 9.70 -10.02 -9.69
C PRO A 199 10.11 -8.63 -10.17
N THR A 200 10.57 -8.54 -11.40
CA THR A 200 10.84 -7.29 -12.11
C THR A 200 10.17 -7.35 -13.48
N LEU A 201 10.02 -6.21 -14.16
CA LEU A 201 9.41 -6.19 -15.48
C LEU A 201 10.40 -6.72 -16.52
N LYS A 202 9.92 -7.43 -17.56
CA LYS A 202 10.81 -8.05 -18.57
C LYS A 202 11.62 -7.05 -19.38
N TRP A 203 11.16 -5.81 -19.45
CA TRP A 203 11.78 -4.74 -20.24
C TRP A 203 12.73 -3.85 -19.42
N GLU A 204 13.02 -4.22 -18.17
CA GLU A 204 14.03 -3.59 -17.31
C GLU A 204 15.42 -4.19 -17.47
#